data_AF-A0AAD6L8P4-F1
#
_entry.id   AF-A0AAD6L8P4-F1
#
_cell.length_a   1.000
_cell.length_b   1.000
_cell.length_c   1.000
_cell.angle_alpha   90.00
_cell.angle_beta   90.00
_cell.angle_gamma   90.00
#
_symmetry.space_group_name_H-M   'P 1'
#
loop_
_entity.id
_entity.type
_entity.pdbx_description
1 polymer ?
#
loop_
_entity_poly.entity_id
_entity_poly.type
_entity_poly.pdbx_seq_one_letter_code
_entity_poly.pdbx_strand_id
1 'polypeptide(L)'
;MVNKPYGLQDLPVVDWELETNIRKKRLLNYSIDFGICIFCGNCVEYCPTNCLSMTKEYELSTYNRHELNYNQIALGRLPMSVIDDYTIRTILNSPQSLIKMGKPPLIKD
;
A
#
# COMPACT_ATOMS: atom_id res chain seq x y z
N MET A 1 -2.24 21.88 12.31
CA MET A 1 -1.76 21.25 13.56
C MET A 1 -1.49 19.80 13.24
N VAL A 2 -0.22 19.44 13.02
CA VAL A 2 0.18 18.03 12.85
C VAL A 2 0.01 17.39 14.21
N ASN A 3 -1.07 16.61 14.39
CA ASN A 3 -1.17 15.73 15.53
C ASN A 3 -0.13 14.62 15.31
N LYS A 4 1.11 14.86 15.74
CA LYS A 4 2.00 13.79 16.14
C LYS A 4 1.70 13.53 17.62
N PRO A 5 0.79 12.60 17.97
CA PRO A 5 0.86 12.04 19.30
C PRO A 5 2.10 11.16 19.29
N TYR A 6 3.14 11.65 19.95
CA TYR A 6 4.07 10.90 20.79
C TYR A 6 4.73 9.66 20.17
N GLY A 7 6.06 9.71 20.06
CA GLY A 7 6.91 8.59 19.64
C GLY A 7 6.66 7.30 20.42
N LEU A 8 5.85 6.43 19.85
CA LEU A 8 5.78 5.02 20.17
C LEU A 8 6.19 4.26 18.91
N GLN A 9 7.36 3.65 18.93
CA GLN A 9 7.97 2.97 17.79
C GLN A 9 7.33 1.61 17.48
N ASP A 10 6.14 1.31 18.02
CA ASP A 10 5.63 -0.07 18.10
C ASP A 10 4.23 -0.30 17.50
N LEU A 11 3.66 0.64 16.75
CA LEU A 11 2.40 0.44 16.00
C LEU A 11 2.54 0.92 14.54
N PRO A 12 1.68 0.47 13.59
CA PRO A 12 1.74 0.91 12.22
C PRO A 12 1.69 2.44 12.19
N VAL A 13 2.70 3.05 11.57
CA VAL A 13 2.83 4.50 11.54
C VAL A 13 1.74 5.03 10.60
N VAL A 14 0.65 5.53 11.19
CA VAL A 14 -0.47 6.16 10.49
C VAL A 14 -0.41 7.66 10.74
N ASP A 15 0.17 8.39 9.80
CA ASP A 15 0.24 9.84 9.85
C ASP A 15 -1.00 10.44 9.18
N TRP A 16 -1.64 11.41 9.84
CA TRP A 16 -2.81 12.10 9.28
C TRP A 16 -2.79 13.60 9.60
N GLU A 17 -3.40 14.38 8.73
CA GLU A 17 -3.58 15.82 8.88
C GLU A 17 -5.07 16.18 8.92
N LEU A 18 -5.46 17.12 9.78
CA LEU A 18 -6.83 17.64 9.80
C LEU A 18 -6.99 18.71 8.73
N GLU A 19 -7.86 18.46 7.75
CA GLU A 19 -8.25 19.47 6.78
C GLU A 19 -9.42 20.28 7.34
N THR A 20 -9.12 21.48 7.83
CA THR A 20 -10.05 22.33 8.61
C THR A 20 -11.27 22.77 7.81
N ASN A 21 -11.11 22.97 6.49
CA ASN A 21 -12.19 23.40 5.59
C ASN A 21 -13.33 22.37 5.48
N ILE A 22 -12.98 21.08 5.48
CA ILE A 22 -13.93 19.97 5.26
C ILE A 22 -14.18 19.21 6.58
N ARG A 23 -13.45 19.55 7.65
CA ARG A 23 -13.42 18.84 8.96
C ARG A 23 -13.18 17.33 8.79
N LYS A 24 -12.36 16.95 7.81
CA LYS A 24 -11.98 15.55 7.54
C LYS A 24 -10.51 15.33 7.84
N LYS A 25 -10.18 14.11 8.25
CA LYS A 25 -8.79 13.66 8.40
C LYS A 25 -8.29 13.17 7.04
N ARG A 26 -7.18 13.73 6.58
CA ARG A 26 -6.47 13.30 5.38
C ARG A 26 -5.30 12.41 5.79
N LEU A 27 -5.25 11.20 5.24
CA LEU A 27 -4.13 10.28 5.45
C LEU A 27 -2.88 10.82 4.72
N LEU A 28 -1.73 10.80 5.39
CA LEU A 28 -0.45 11.23 4.83
C LEU A 28 0.44 10.03 4.52
N ASN A 29 0.62 9.15 5.50
CA ASN A 29 1.48 8.00 5.39
C ASN A 29 0.84 6.82 6.13
N TYR A 30 1.00 5.64 5.55
CA TYR A 30 0.56 4.38 6.13
C TYR A 30 1.65 3.35 5.89
N SER A 31 2.06 2.67 6.97
CA SER A 31 3.05 1.61 6.91
C SER A 31 2.81 0.55 7.98
N ILE A 32 3.18 -0.69 7.68
CA ILE A 32 3.08 -1.84 8.58
C ILE A 32 4.45 -2.51 8.63
N ASP A 33 4.99 -2.70 9.84
CA ASP A 33 6.22 -3.49 10.04
C ASP A 33 5.87 -4.97 10.25
N PHE A 34 6.10 -5.78 9.23
CA PHE A 34 5.90 -7.23 9.28
C PHE A 34 6.91 -7.97 10.16
N GLY A 35 8.02 -7.33 10.55
CA GLY A 35 8.97 -7.88 11.52
C GLY A 35 8.47 -7.80 12.97
N ILE A 36 7.45 -6.96 13.23
CA ILE A 36 6.82 -6.81 14.56
C ILE A 36 5.39 -7.36 14.56
N CYS A 37 4.71 -7.36 13.41
CA CYS A 37 3.35 -7.86 13.26
C CYS A 37 3.21 -9.32 13.75
N ILE A 38 2.21 -9.58 14.59
CA ILE A 38 1.86 -10.93 15.09
C ILE A 38 0.78 -11.62 14.27
N PHE A 39 0.36 -11.02 13.14
CA PHE A 39 -0.66 -11.54 12.23
C PHE A 39 -2.00 -11.91 12.90
N CYS A 40 -2.42 -11.17 13.95
CA CYS A 40 -3.65 -11.46 14.68
C CYS A 40 -4.95 -11.14 13.92
N GLY A 41 -4.91 -10.28 12.90
CA GLY A 41 -6.07 -9.93 12.08
C GLY A 41 -6.97 -8.81 12.64
N ASN A 42 -6.73 -8.31 13.85
CA ASN A 42 -7.56 -7.27 14.47
C ASN A 42 -7.68 -5.99 13.61
N CYS A 43 -6.60 -5.60 12.92
CA CYS A 43 -6.62 -4.42 12.05
C CYS A 43 -7.60 -4.55 10.87
N VAL A 44 -7.80 -5.77 10.36
CA VAL A 44 -8.75 -6.07 9.29
C VAL A 44 -10.16 -6.13 9.85
N GLU A 45 -10.35 -6.80 10.99
CA GLU A 45 -11.67 -6.98 11.62
C GLU A 45 -12.32 -5.65 12.03
N TYR A 46 -11.55 -4.74 12.64
CA TYR A 46 -12.06 -3.46 13.11
C TYR A 46 -12.04 -2.35 12.05
N CYS A 47 -11.61 -2.64 10.82
CA CYS A 47 -11.56 -1.64 9.76
C CYS A 47 -12.99 -1.27 9.30
N PRO A 48 -13.48 -0.03 9.54
CA PRO A 48 -14.86 0.32 9.23
C PRO A 48 -15.15 0.41 7.73
N THR A 49 -14.10 0.55 6.91
CA THR A 49 -14.20 0.73 5.46
C THR A 49 -13.77 -0.50 4.67
N ASN A 50 -13.40 -1.59 5.33
CA ASN A 50 -12.86 -2.80 4.69
C ASN A 50 -11.72 -2.50 3.69
N CYS A 51 -10.85 -1.53 4.01
CA CYS A 51 -9.72 -1.20 3.14
C CYS A 51 -8.51 -2.12 3.37
N LEU A 52 -8.48 -2.84 4.49
CA LEU A 52 -7.44 -3.80 4.84
C LEU A 52 -7.99 -5.21 4.65
N SER A 53 -7.15 -6.10 4.15
CA SER A 53 -7.42 -7.53 4.03
C SER A 53 -6.13 -8.32 4.24
N MET A 54 -6.26 -9.54 4.76
CA MET A 54 -5.13 -10.47 4.88
C MET A 54 -4.95 -11.21 3.56
N THR A 55 -3.71 -11.23 3.05
CA THR A 55 -3.35 -12.09 1.92
C THR A 55 -2.97 -13.49 2.42
N LYS A 56 -2.81 -14.43 1.49
CA LYS A 56 -2.33 -15.79 1.78
C LYS A 56 -0.81 -15.92 1.62
N GLU A 57 -0.11 -14.79 1.52
CA GLU A 57 1.34 -14.78 1.33
C GLU A 57 2.03 -15.03 2.67
N TYR A 58 2.88 -16.06 2.71
CA TYR A 58 3.64 -16.43 3.90
C TYR A 58 5.16 -16.34 3.67
N GLU A 59 5.61 -16.22 2.42
CA GLU A 59 7.03 -16.19 2.03
C GLU A 59 7.60 -14.76 2.05
N LEU A 60 7.54 -14.10 3.21
CA LEU A 60 7.97 -12.70 3.39
C LEU A 60 9.42 -12.54 3.91
N SER A 61 10.23 -13.61 3.91
CA SER A 61 11.58 -13.58 4.49
C SER A 61 12.52 -12.65 3.71
N THR A 62 13.28 -11.83 4.44
CA THR A 62 14.35 -10.97 3.90
C THR A 62 15.61 -11.06 4.77
N TYR A 63 16.75 -10.69 4.21
CA TYR A 63 18.04 -10.58 4.91
C TYR A 63 18.10 -9.39 5.87
N ASN A 64 17.32 -8.33 5.63
CA ASN A 64 17.36 -7.11 6.43
C ASN A 64 15.99 -6.80 7.02
N ARG A 65 15.91 -6.70 8.35
CA ARG A 65 14.66 -6.39 9.07
C ARG A 65 13.95 -5.12 8.57
N HIS A 66 14.69 -4.13 8.09
CA HIS A 66 14.11 -2.85 7.64
C HIS A 66 13.31 -3.01 6.35
N GLU A 67 13.55 -4.08 5.58
CA GLU A 67 12.79 -4.38 4.37
C GLU A 67 11.41 -4.94 4.66
N LEU A 68 11.14 -5.40 5.90
CA LEU A 68 9.81 -5.86 6.34
C LEU A 68 8.86 -4.70 6.67
N ASN A 69 9.34 -3.45 6.66
CA ASN A 69 8.49 -2.28 6.85
C ASN A 69 7.86 -1.84 5.52
N TYR A 70 6.62 -2.26 5.29
CA TYR A 70 5.92 -2.03 4.04
C TYR A 70 5.14 -0.73 4.09
N ASN A 71 5.35 0.13 3.09
CA ASN A 71 4.57 1.35 2.91
C ASN A 71 3.25 1.09 2.16
N GLN A 72 2.40 2.11 2.07
CA GLN A 72 1.11 2.05 1.37
C GLN A 72 1.18 1.54 -0.07
N ILE A 73 2.28 1.80 -0.79
CA ILE A 73 2.47 1.35 -2.18
C ILE A 73 2.78 -0.15 -2.20
N ALA A 74 3.66 -0.62 -1.31
CA ALA A 74 4.02 -2.02 -1.20
C ALA A 74 2.83 -2.89 -0.75
N LEU A 75 2.04 -2.40 0.22
CA LEU A 75 0.83 -3.07 0.72
C LEU A 75 -0.29 -3.16 -0.33
N GLY A 76 -0.33 -2.24 -1.30
CA GLY A 76 -1.32 -2.25 -2.38
C GLY A 76 -0.96 -3.13 -3.57
N ARG A 77 0.16 -3.87 -3.51
CA ARG A 77 0.57 -4.78 -4.58
C ARG A 77 -0.33 -6.01 -4.62
N LEU A 78 -0.44 -6.60 -5.80
CA LEU A 78 -1.12 -7.89 -5.97
C LEU A 78 -0.29 -8.99 -5.30
N PRO A 79 -0.94 -9.97 -4.64
CA PRO A 79 -0.24 -11.09 -4.05
C PRO A 79 0.36 -12.01 -5.12
N MET A 80 1.48 -12.66 -4.83
CA MET A 80 2.22 -13.52 -5.76
C MET A 80 1.35 -14.61 -6.40
N SER A 81 0.44 -15.23 -5.63
CA SER A 81 -0.46 -16.26 -6.14
C SER A 81 -1.35 -15.78 -7.30
N VAL A 82 -1.63 -14.48 -7.36
CA VAL A 82 -2.42 -13.86 -8.44
C VAL A 82 -1.52 -13.42 -9.60
N ILE A 83 -0.29 -13.01 -9.31
CA ILE A 83 0.67 -12.61 -10.35
C ILE A 83 1.09 -13.81 -11.20
N ASP A 84 1.26 -14.97 -10.57
CA ASP A 84 1.67 -16.21 -11.23
C ASP A 84 0.55 -16.85 -12.07
N ASP A 85 -0.69 -16.38 -11.93
CA ASP A 85 -1.78 -16.82 -12.79
C ASP A 85 -1.45 -16.47 -14.25
N TYR A 86 -1.48 -17.49 -15.11
CA TYR A 86 -1.10 -17.37 -16.53
C TYR A 86 -1.93 -16.32 -17.29
N THR A 87 -3.16 -16.06 -16.86
CA THR A 87 -4.05 -15.03 -17.43
C THR A 87 -3.53 -13.62 -17.14
N ILE A 88 -3.02 -13.37 -15.93
CA ILE A 88 -2.43 -12.10 -15.50
C ILE A 88 -1.06 -11.91 -16.17
N ARG A 89 -0.24 -12.96 -16.20
CA ARG A 89 1.09 -12.93 -16.86
C ARG A 89 1.01 -12.60 -18.35
N THR A 90 -0.03 -13.08 -19.04
CA THR A 90 -0.26 -12.79 -20.46
C THR A 90 -0.56 -11.31 -20.71
N ILE A 91 -1.25 -10.62 -19.79
CA ILE A 91 -1.55 -9.19 -19.90
C ILE A 91 -0.28 -8.36 -19.66
N LEU A 92 0.53 -8.71 -18.66
CA LEU A 92 1.80 -8.03 -18.35
C LEU A 92 2.82 -8.13 -19.50
N ASN A 93 2.86 -9.28 -20.19
CA ASN A 93 3.75 -9.53 -21.33
C ASN A 93 3.14 -9.17 -22.69
N SER A 94 1.90 -8.68 -22.74
CA SER A 94 1.26 -8.26 -23.98
C SER A 94 1.83 -6.91 -24.44
N PRO A 95 2.23 -6.76 -25.72
CA PRO A 95 2.80 -5.52 -26.26
C PRO A 95 1.80 -4.34 -26.28
N GLN A 96 0.56 -4.53 -25.84
CA GLN A 96 -0.50 -3.50 -25.88
C GLN A 96 -0.42 -2.45 -24.76
N SER A 97 0.42 -2.61 -23.74
CA SER A 97 0.61 -1.60 -22.68
C SER A 97 1.39 -0.36 -23.16
N LEU A 98 2.07 -0.41 -24.31
CA LEU A 98 2.76 0.74 -24.92
C LEU A 98 1.81 1.71 -25.67
N ILE A 99 0.52 1.37 -25.83
CA ILE A 99 -0.40 2.15 -26.69
C ILE A 99 -1.23 3.20 -25.91
N LYS A 100 -1.24 3.19 -24.56
CA LYS A 100 -2.06 4.13 -23.75
C LYS A 100 -1.28 5.12 -22.87
N MET A 101 -0.10 5.54 -23.28
CA MET A 101 0.41 6.87 -22.91
C MET A 101 0.56 7.70 -24.18
N GLY A 102 -0.59 8.10 -24.74
CA GLY A 102 -0.63 9.12 -25.78
C GLY A 102 0.04 10.39 -25.25
N LYS A 103 1.20 10.70 -25.81
CA LYS A 103 1.90 11.98 -25.64
C LYS A 103 0.92 13.11 -26.02
N PRO A 104 0.73 14.17 -25.22
CA PRO A 104 -0.12 15.28 -25.62
C PRO A 104 0.41 15.91 -26.92
N PRO A 105 -0.45 16.33 -27.85
CA PRO A 105 -0.01 16.94 -29.10
C PRO A 105 0.74 18.24 -28.78
N LEU A 106 1.98 18.34 -29.26
CA LEU A 106 2.70 19.61 -29.32
C LEU A 106 1.97 20.48 -30.36
N ILE A 107 1.26 21.50 -29.87
CA ILE A 107 0.82 22.61 -30.69
C ILE A 107 2.09 23.35 -31.12
N LYS A 108 2.34 23.40 -32.42
CA LYS A 108 3.31 24.33 -33.03
C LYS A 108 2.51 25.24 -33.96
N ASP A 109 2.66 26.54 -33.74
CA ASP A 109 2.37 27.57 -34.73
C ASP A 109 3.24 27.36 -35.99
#